data_AF-A0A1H8SQ27-F1
#
_entry.id   AF-A0A1H8SQ27-F1
#
_cell.length_a   1.000
_cell.length_b   1.000
_cell.length_c   1.000
_cell.angle_alpha   90.00
_cell.angle_beta   90.00
_cell.angle_gamma   90.00
#
_symmetry.space_group_name_H-M   'P 1'
#
loop_
_entity.id
_entity.type
_entity.pdbx_description
1 polymer ?
#
loop_
_entity_poly.entity_id
_entity_poly.type
_entity_poly.pdbx_seq_one_letter_code
_entity_poly.pdbx_strand_id
1 'polypeptide(L)'
;MYIGNNQTYFGGIPISQSLAVSFKKVLTALLVCAVLLATASLGGSSADAVSSPGNFQVYLKLDAIPGESVAKGYEQWIPISDVHFGVEVPLSLTAIGSGSGSSKPQFDGLSFSKLFDSASMPIFLTSVQGKTIKNATLVFVKQAPTPVKFLTINLSNVFISNYSFDDTVESISLAYGIISIGYSSQKPDGTLNALVKSAWDVTKMAPATPVIP
;
A
#
# COMPACT_ATOMS: atom_id res chain seq x y z
N MET A 1 -21.38 8.32 -90.74
CA MET A 1 -20.88 7.09 -90.09
C MET A 1 -19.44 7.39 -89.63
N TYR A 2 -19.28 7.76 -88.36
CA TYR A 2 -17.99 8.03 -87.72
C TYR A 2 -18.27 7.93 -86.21
N ILE A 3 -17.63 7.01 -85.49
CA ILE A 3 -17.66 7.00 -84.02
C ILE A 3 -16.24 6.67 -83.57
N GLY A 4 -15.52 7.69 -83.10
CA GLY A 4 -14.15 7.58 -82.63
C GLY A 4 -14.08 7.07 -81.19
N ASN A 5 -13.16 6.13 -80.94
CA ASN A 5 -12.74 5.77 -79.59
C ASN A 5 -11.54 6.63 -79.20
N ASN A 6 -11.83 7.68 -78.46
CA ASN A 6 -10.86 8.60 -77.88
C ASN A 6 -10.39 8.02 -76.52
N GLN A 7 -9.21 7.42 -76.47
CA GLN A 7 -8.55 7.08 -75.20
C GLN A 7 -7.44 8.11 -74.98
N THR A 8 -7.63 8.98 -73.99
CA THR A 8 -6.68 10.01 -73.60
C THR A 8 -5.47 9.39 -72.90
N TYR A 9 -4.29 9.94 -73.14
CA TYR A 9 -3.03 9.55 -72.48
C TYR A 9 -2.50 10.79 -71.72
N PHE A 10 -2.07 10.62 -70.47
CA PHE A 10 -1.30 11.63 -69.73
C PHE A 10 0.01 10.97 -69.27
N GLY A 11 1.16 11.49 -69.70
CA GLY A 11 2.48 11.03 -69.23
C GLY A 11 2.87 9.58 -69.60
N GLY A 12 2.25 8.97 -70.63
CA GLY A 12 2.71 7.69 -71.18
C GLY A 12 2.27 6.41 -70.44
N ILE A 13 1.30 6.48 -69.52
CA ILE A 13 0.75 5.28 -68.84
C ILE A 13 -0.76 5.16 -69.16
N PRO A 14 -1.28 3.95 -69.49
CA PRO A 14 -2.71 3.75 -69.72
C PRO A 14 -3.54 4.06 -68.45
N ILE A 15 -4.62 4.82 -68.61
CA ILE A 15 -5.45 5.39 -67.51
C ILE A 15 -6.08 4.31 -66.61
N SER A 16 -6.17 3.04 -67.05
CA SER A 16 -6.71 1.94 -66.22
C SER A 16 -5.83 1.56 -65.01
N GLN A 17 -4.54 1.91 -64.99
CA GLN A 17 -3.62 1.55 -63.89
C GLN A 17 -3.34 2.69 -62.90
N SER A 18 -3.73 3.93 -63.20
CA SER A 18 -3.46 5.10 -62.34
C SER A 18 -4.47 5.24 -61.18
N LEU A 19 -5.75 4.93 -61.41
CA LEU A 19 -6.79 5.05 -60.37
C LEU A 19 -6.65 3.98 -59.25
N ALA A 20 -6.08 2.81 -59.56
CA ALA A 20 -6.00 1.71 -58.59
C ALA A 20 -4.87 1.87 -57.55
N VAL A 21 -3.81 2.61 -57.87
CA VAL A 21 -2.65 2.79 -56.97
C VAL A 21 -2.91 3.87 -55.90
N SER A 22 -3.72 4.88 -56.23
CA SER A 22 -4.07 5.96 -55.30
C SER A 22 -5.01 5.49 -54.19
N PHE A 23 -5.93 4.55 -54.49
CA PHE A 23 -6.90 4.06 -53.51
C PHE A 23 -6.27 3.19 -52.40
N LYS A 24 -5.25 2.37 -52.70
CA LYS A 24 -4.58 1.57 -51.65
C LYS A 24 -3.81 2.43 -50.65
N LYS A 25 -3.18 3.53 -51.09
CA LYS A 25 -2.44 4.43 -50.20
C LYS A 25 -3.37 5.30 -49.36
N VAL A 26 -4.50 5.77 -49.93
CA VAL A 26 -5.53 6.51 -49.20
C VAL A 26 -6.29 5.61 -48.21
N LEU A 27 -6.57 4.35 -48.58
CA LEU A 27 -7.24 3.39 -47.68
C LEU A 27 -6.35 2.93 -46.53
N THR A 28 -5.03 2.83 -46.75
CA THR A 28 -4.08 2.50 -45.66
C THR A 28 -3.85 3.71 -44.74
N ALA A 29 -3.90 4.95 -45.25
CA ALA A 29 -3.82 6.15 -44.42
C ALA A 29 -5.10 6.42 -43.60
N LEU A 30 -6.28 6.07 -44.12
CA LEU A 30 -7.55 6.19 -43.37
C LEU A 30 -7.71 5.12 -42.28
N LEU A 31 -7.10 3.94 -42.44
CA LEU A 31 -7.13 2.90 -41.40
C LEU A 31 -6.19 3.20 -40.22
N VAL A 32 -5.14 4.02 -40.43
CA VAL A 32 -4.21 4.42 -39.36
C VAL A 32 -4.72 5.63 -38.56
N CYS A 33 -5.58 6.49 -39.13
CA CYS A 33 -6.24 7.58 -38.39
C CYS A 33 -7.53 7.16 -37.65
N ALA A 34 -8.17 6.05 -38.03
CA ALA A 34 -9.36 5.53 -37.32
C ALA A 34 -9.01 4.74 -36.05
N VAL A 35 -7.74 4.48 -35.77
CA VAL A 35 -7.26 3.83 -34.52
C VAL A 35 -6.84 4.86 -33.46
N LEU A 36 -6.94 6.17 -33.75
CA LEU A 36 -6.49 7.24 -32.85
C LEU A 36 -7.57 8.19 -32.31
N LEU A 37 -8.86 8.01 -32.64
CA LEU A 37 -9.94 8.85 -32.12
C LEU A 37 -11.27 8.09 -31.88
N ALA A 38 -11.32 7.30 -30.80
CA ALA A 38 -12.53 6.94 -30.03
C ALA A 38 -12.06 6.06 -28.86
N THR A 39 -11.69 6.61 -27.71
CA THR A 39 -12.64 7.14 -26.73
C THR A 39 -12.11 8.39 -26.04
N ALA A 40 -12.63 9.56 -26.43
CA ALA A 40 -12.74 10.68 -25.50
C ALA A 40 -13.96 10.41 -24.60
N SER A 41 -13.77 9.60 -23.55
CA SER A 41 -14.67 9.62 -22.39
C SER A 41 -13.95 10.37 -21.29
N LEU A 42 -14.47 11.56 -20.96
CA LEU A 42 -14.27 12.31 -19.72
C LEU A 42 -13.05 11.85 -18.92
N GLY A 43 -11.92 12.54 -19.09
CA GLY A 43 -10.84 12.54 -18.12
C GLY A 43 -11.35 13.17 -16.82
N GLY A 44 -12.20 12.45 -16.10
CA GLY A 44 -12.35 12.60 -14.67
C GLY A 44 -10.98 12.38 -14.08
N SER A 45 -10.60 13.24 -13.16
CA SER A 45 -9.39 13.16 -12.37
C SER A 45 -9.21 11.73 -11.89
N SER A 46 -8.29 10.97 -12.50
CA SER A 46 -7.60 9.92 -11.76
C SER A 46 -6.59 10.63 -10.87
N ALA A 47 -7.12 11.37 -9.89
CA ALA A 47 -6.55 11.26 -8.57
C ALA A 47 -6.45 9.76 -8.36
N ASP A 48 -5.23 9.24 -8.31
CA ASP A 48 -4.96 7.85 -7.98
C ASP A 48 -5.96 7.46 -6.92
N ALA A 49 -6.86 6.53 -7.27
CA ALA A 49 -7.80 6.03 -6.30
C ALA A 49 -6.93 5.50 -5.17
N VAL A 50 -6.86 6.26 -4.07
CA VAL A 50 -6.68 5.69 -2.75
C VAL A 50 -7.76 4.62 -2.73
N SER A 51 -7.36 3.37 -3.01
CA SER A 51 -8.23 2.25 -2.74
C SER A 51 -8.52 2.42 -1.27
N SER A 52 -9.73 2.86 -0.93
CA SER A 52 -10.31 2.62 0.41
C SER A 52 -9.84 1.22 0.76
N PRO A 53 -9.09 1.01 1.86
CA PRO A 53 -8.39 -0.24 2.04
C PRO A 53 -9.45 -1.35 2.14
N GLY A 54 -9.71 -1.95 0.99
CA GLY A 54 -10.73 -2.96 0.81
C GLY A 54 -10.29 -4.18 1.61
N ASN A 55 -11.24 -4.76 2.35
CA ASN A 55 -11.15 -6.05 3.05
C ASN A 55 -9.70 -6.51 3.30
N PHE A 56 -9.04 -5.86 4.25
CA PHE A 56 -7.80 -6.37 4.81
C PHE A 56 -8.06 -6.88 6.22
N GLN A 57 -7.30 -7.88 6.62
CA GLN A 57 -7.25 -8.34 8.01
C GLN A 57 -5.90 -7.98 8.59
N VAL A 58 -5.91 -7.53 9.83
CA VAL A 58 -4.69 -7.29 10.60
C VAL A 58 -4.47 -8.45 11.55
N TYR A 59 -3.23 -8.94 11.60
CA TYR A 59 -2.79 -9.92 12.57
C TYR A 59 -1.60 -9.38 13.36
N LEU A 60 -1.59 -9.65 14.66
CA LEU A 60 -0.51 -9.33 15.58
C LEU A 60 0.11 -10.62 16.12
N LYS A 61 1.44 -10.70 16.07
CA LYS A 61 2.22 -11.68 16.79
C LYS A 61 2.96 -10.99 17.93
N LEU A 62 2.74 -11.46 19.16
CA LEU A 62 3.50 -11.07 20.35
C LEU A 62 4.38 -12.25 20.76
N ASP A 63 5.67 -12.01 20.96
CA ASP A 63 6.57 -13.06 21.42
C ASP A 63 6.11 -13.62 22.78
N ALA A 64 6.06 -14.95 22.88
CA ALA A 64 5.59 -15.71 24.06
C ALA A 64 4.10 -15.55 24.42
N ILE A 65 3.29 -14.86 23.60
CA ILE A 65 1.83 -14.74 23.80
C ILE A 65 1.12 -15.25 22.54
N PRO A 66 0.63 -16.50 22.53
CA PRO A 66 -0.13 -17.04 21.41
C PRO A 66 -1.56 -16.49 21.39
N GLY A 67 -2.06 -16.19 20.19
CA GLY A 67 -3.47 -15.89 19.92
C GLY A 67 -4.26 -17.13 19.45
N GLU A 68 -5.48 -16.88 18.96
CA GLU A 68 -6.43 -17.94 18.55
C GLU A 68 -6.69 -18.03 17.05
N SER A 69 -6.02 -17.22 16.23
CA SER A 69 -6.21 -17.27 14.78
C SER A 69 -5.95 -18.67 14.22
N VAL A 70 -6.88 -19.15 13.39
CA VAL A 70 -6.76 -20.38 12.59
C VAL A 70 -6.51 -20.10 11.11
N ALA A 71 -6.30 -18.83 10.75
CA ALA A 71 -6.08 -18.42 9.38
C ALA A 71 -4.75 -18.98 8.85
N LYS A 72 -4.77 -19.57 7.65
CA LYS A 72 -3.59 -20.16 7.03
C LYS A 72 -2.45 -19.13 6.91
N GLY A 73 -1.29 -19.43 7.47
CA GLY A 73 -0.11 -18.55 7.49
C GLY A 73 -0.11 -17.52 8.63
N TYR A 74 -1.18 -17.47 9.43
CA TYR A 74 -1.32 -16.60 10.61
C TYR A 74 -1.90 -17.41 11.78
N GLU A 75 -1.58 -18.69 11.86
CA GLU A 75 -2.02 -19.58 12.94
C GLU A 75 -1.43 -19.13 14.28
N GLN A 76 -2.25 -19.07 15.32
CA GLN A 76 -1.89 -18.56 16.66
C GLN A 76 -1.46 -17.08 16.70
N TRP A 77 -1.75 -16.31 15.63
CA TRP A 77 -1.67 -14.85 15.70
C TRP A 77 -2.95 -14.30 16.32
N ILE A 78 -2.89 -13.06 16.76
CA ILE A 78 -4.01 -12.34 17.37
C ILE A 78 -4.69 -11.52 16.26
N PRO A 79 -5.96 -11.78 15.92
CA PRO A 79 -6.72 -10.92 15.01
C PRO A 79 -6.93 -9.54 15.63
N ILE A 80 -6.66 -8.49 14.86
CA ILE A 80 -6.78 -7.10 15.30
C ILE A 80 -7.90 -6.41 14.52
N SER A 81 -8.75 -5.67 15.24
CA SER A 81 -9.91 -4.96 14.69
C SER A 81 -9.55 -3.55 14.22
N ASP A 82 -8.69 -2.86 14.98
CA ASP A 82 -8.26 -1.49 14.66
C ASP A 82 -6.80 -1.28 15.09
N VAL A 83 -6.08 -0.43 14.37
CA VAL A 83 -4.70 -0.04 14.70
C VAL A 83 -4.54 1.46 14.48
N HIS A 84 -3.98 2.12 15.49
CA HIS A 84 -3.56 3.51 15.46
C HIS A 84 -2.07 3.62 15.76
N PHE A 85 -1.37 4.39 14.93
CA PHE A 85 0.02 4.80 15.13
C PHE A 85 0.16 6.27 14.76
N GLY A 86 0.76 7.05 15.67
CA GLY A 86 0.97 8.49 15.52
C GLY A 86 2.39 8.89 15.92
N VAL A 87 2.93 9.88 15.20
CA VAL A 87 4.16 10.58 15.55
C VAL A 87 3.89 12.07 15.39
N GLU A 88 4.06 12.81 16.47
CA GLU A 88 3.96 14.27 16.46
C GLU A 88 5.36 14.88 16.42
N VAL A 89 5.59 15.84 15.53
CA VAL A 89 6.81 16.65 15.55
C VAL A 89 6.39 18.06 15.95
N PRO A 90 6.69 18.51 17.19
CA PRO A 90 6.27 19.82 17.66
C PRO A 90 7.07 20.89 16.91
N LEU A 91 6.47 21.54 15.91
CA LEU A 91 7.16 22.55 15.09
C LEU A 91 6.79 23.97 15.54
N SER A 92 7.81 24.81 15.75
CA SER A 92 7.62 26.25 15.93
C SER A 92 7.96 26.99 14.64
N LEU A 93 6.95 27.52 13.95
CA LEU A 93 7.12 28.22 12.66
C LEU A 93 8.00 29.47 12.75
N THR A 94 8.11 30.09 13.93
CA THR A 94 8.99 31.25 14.17
C THR A 94 10.45 30.87 14.37
N ALA A 95 10.76 29.59 14.66
CA ALA A 95 12.11 29.07 14.84
C ALA A 95 12.74 28.47 13.56
N ILE A 96 11.94 28.26 12.50
CA ILE A 96 12.39 27.65 11.23
C ILE A 96 13.38 28.59 10.50
N GLY A 97 13.22 29.92 10.64
CA GLY A 97 14.07 30.91 9.95
C GLY A 97 15.41 31.23 10.63
N SER A 98 15.60 30.85 11.90
CA SER A 98 16.78 31.23 12.70
C SER A 98 17.84 30.12 12.81
N GLY A 99 17.67 28.99 12.10
CA GLY A 99 18.58 27.84 12.18
C GLY A 99 18.52 27.07 13.51
N SER A 100 17.61 27.44 14.41
CA SER A 100 17.49 26.87 15.77
C SER A 100 16.28 25.92 15.94
N GLY A 101 15.50 25.69 14.87
CA GLY A 101 14.25 24.92 14.91
C GLY A 101 14.41 23.40 14.81
N SER A 102 15.28 22.76 15.60
CA SER A 102 15.29 21.29 15.70
C SER A 102 14.35 20.84 16.82
N SER A 103 13.17 20.36 16.45
CA SER A 103 12.27 19.67 17.38
C SER A 103 12.40 18.16 17.23
N LYS A 104 12.33 17.46 18.37
CA LYS A 104 12.40 16.01 18.42
C LYS A 104 10.99 15.43 18.26
N PRO A 105 10.82 14.37 17.44
CA PRO A 105 9.53 13.68 17.34
C PRO A 105 9.11 13.12 18.71
N GLN A 106 7.82 13.16 18.99
CA GLN A 106 7.15 12.50 20.09
C GLN A 106 6.34 11.33 19.51
N PHE A 107 6.49 10.15 20.12
CA PHE A 107 5.84 8.92 19.68
C PHE A 107 4.76 8.55 20.71
N ASP A 108 3.51 8.42 20.26
CA ASP A 108 2.36 8.12 21.14
C ASP A 108 2.21 6.61 21.44
N GLY A 109 3.18 5.80 21.00
CA GLY A 109 3.08 4.35 21.00
C GLY A 109 2.24 3.82 19.84
N LEU A 110 2.05 2.50 19.80
CA LEU A 110 1.16 1.84 18.84
C LEU A 110 -0.03 1.33 19.63
N SER A 111 -1.23 1.81 19.30
CA SER A 111 -2.47 1.40 19.94
C SER A 111 -3.29 0.52 19.01
N PHE A 112 -4.00 -0.45 19.56
CA PHE A 112 -4.85 -1.34 18.78
C PHE A 112 -6.04 -1.83 19.61
N SER A 113 -7.07 -2.27 18.92
CA SER A 113 -8.22 -2.93 19.52
C SER A 113 -8.39 -4.36 19.02
N LYS A 114 -8.80 -5.26 19.91
CA LYS A 114 -9.08 -6.67 19.62
C LYS A 114 -10.29 -7.15 20.41
N LEU A 115 -10.90 -8.25 19.96
CA LEU A 115 -11.88 -8.97 20.76
C LEU A 115 -11.17 -9.82 21.81
N PHE A 116 -11.80 -10.00 22.97
CA PHE A 116 -11.31 -10.85 24.04
C PHE A 116 -11.10 -12.29 23.55
N ASP A 117 -9.92 -12.86 23.81
CA ASP A 117 -9.51 -14.20 23.36
C ASP A 117 -8.49 -14.82 24.34
N SER A 118 -7.90 -15.98 24.02
CA SER A 118 -6.87 -16.61 24.87
C SER A 118 -5.65 -15.74 25.14
N ALA A 119 -5.33 -14.76 24.28
CA ALA A 119 -4.19 -13.87 24.47
C ALA A 119 -4.47 -12.78 25.51
N SER A 120 -5.73 -12.48 25.81
CA SER A 120 -6.14 -11.44 26.76
C SER A 120 -5.53 -11.66 28.15
N MET A 121 -5.55 -12.90 28.67
CA MET A 121 -5.00 -13.20 30.00
C MET A 121 -3.47 -13.03 30.08
N PRO A 122 -2.66 -13.57 29.15
CA PRO A 122 -1.23 -13.26 29.09
C PRO A 122 -0.91 -11.78 28.88
N ILE A 123 -1.67 -11.06 28.04
CA ILE A 123 -1.48 -9.61 27.81
C ILE A 123 -1.72 -8.84 29.11
N PHE A 124 -2.84 -9.07 29.77
CA PHE A 124 -3.16 -8.47 31.06
C PHE A 124 -2.06 -8.75 32.09
N LEU A 125 -1.64 -10.01 32.22
CA LEU A 125 -0.61 -10.39 33.19
C LEU A 125 0.75 -9.74 32.87
N THR A 126 1.12 -9.68 31.59
CA THR A 126 2.37 -9.03 31.14
C THR A 126 2.34 -7.52 31.43
N SER A 127 1.18 -6.88 31.24
CA SER A 127 0.95 -5.47 31.56
C SER A 127 1.16 -5.18 33.05
N VAL A 128 0.46 -5.90 33.94
CA VAL A 128 0.58 -5.67 35.39
C VAL A 128 1.94 -6.07 35.96
N GLN A 129 2.67 -6.97 35.32
CA GLN A 129 4.03 -7.36 35.71
C GLN A 129 5.10 -6.42 35.16
N GLY A 130 4.77 -5.50 34.26
CA GLY A 130 5.74 -4.63 33.58
C GLY A 130 6.79 -5.41 32.79
N LYS A 131 6.44 -6.61 32.28
CA LYS A 131 7.39 -7.47 31.57
C LYS A 131 7.60 -6.97 30.14
N THR A 132 8.86 -6.99 29.71
CA THR A 132 9.23 -6.70 28.32
C THR A 132 8.89 -7.87 27.41
N ILE A 133 8.21 -7.58 26.31
CA ILE A 133 8.01 -8.49 25.18
C ILE A 133 9.13 -8.22 24.17
N LYS A 134 9.83 -9.27 23.73
CA LYS A 134 11.01 -9.10 22.87
C LYS A 134 10.64 -8.46 21.52
N ASN A 135 9.63 -9.00 20.85
CA ASN A 135 9.11 -8.45 19.59
C ASN A 135 7.59 -8.47 19.53
N ALA A 136 7.04 -7.48 18.84
CA ALA A 136 5.65 -7.47 18.36
C ALA A 136 5.65 -7.24 16.85
N THR A 137 4.92 -8.07 16.09
CA THR A 137 4.83 -7.94 14.63
C THR A 137 3.37 -7.81 14.22
N LEU A 138 3.02 -6.69 13.61
CA LEU A 138 1.73 -6.46 12.98
C LEU A 138 1.86 -6.62 11.47
N VAL A 139 0.91 -7.30 10.87
CA VAL A 139 0.85 -7.53 9.42
C VAL A 139 -0.54 -7.21 8.91
N PHE A 140 -0.60 -6.43 7.84
CA PHE A 140 -1.82 -6.07 7.15
C PHE A 140 -1.91 -6.89 5.87
N VAL A 141 -2.98 -7.66 5.79
CA VAL A 141 -3.14 -8.70 4.77
C VAL A 141 -4.37 -8.40 3.96
N LYS A 142 -4.21 -8.11 2.67
CA LYS A 142 -5.35 -7.99 1.77
C LYS A 142 -5.96 -9.37 1.54
N GLN A 143 -7.28 -9.46 1.67
CA GLN A 143 -8.02 -10.67 1.35
C GLN A 143 -8.13 -10.80 -0.17
N ALA A 144 -7.51 -11.85 -0.71
CA ALA A 144 -7.49 -12.20 -2.12
C ALA A 144 -7.40 -13.73 -2.24
N PRO A 145 -7.64 -14.34 -3.41
CA PRO A 145 -7.45 -15.78 -3.59
C PRO A 145 -6.07 -16.27 -3.13
N THR A 146 -5.06 -15.40 -3.20
CA THR A 146 -3.79 -15.55 -2.49
C THR A 146 -3.61 -14.34 -1.56
N PRO A 147 -3.72 -14.52 -0.23
CA PRO A 147 -3.52 -13.42 0.72
C PRO A 147 -2.12 -12.82 0.58
N VAL A 148 -2.05 -11.48 0.54
CA VAL A 148 -0.79 -10.75 0.38
C VAL A 148 -0.57 -9.77 1.54
N LYS A 149 0.57 -9.91 2.20
CA LYS A 149 1.07 -8.98 3.23
C LYS A 149 1.62 -7.73 2.56
N PHE A 150 0.90 -6.61 2.65
CA PHE A 150 1.31 -5.37 1.97
C PHE A 150 1.95 -4.36 2.93
N LEU A 151 1.63 -4.41 4.22
CA LEU A 151 2.23 -3.57 5.28
C LEU A 151 2.63 -4.45 6.46
N THR A 152 3.84 -4.24 6.97
CA THR A 152 4.38 -4.91 8.17
C THR A 152 4.95 -3.85 9.11
N ILE A 153 4.58 -3.92 10.38
CA ILE A 153 5.18 -3.12 11.45
C ILE A 153 5.80 -4.11 12.44
N ASN A 154 7.10 -4.00 12.67
CA ASN A 154 7.82 -4.79 13.67
C ASN A 154 8.36 -3.86 14.75
N LEU A 155 8.06 -4.19 15.99
CA LEU A 155 8.47 -3.48 17.18
C LEU A 155 9.42 -4.36 17.98
N SER A 156 10.50 -3.77 18.50
CA SER A 156 11.44 -4.45 19.40
C SER A 156 11.49 -3.78 20.76
N ASN A 157 11.77 -4.58 21.81
CA ASN A 157 11.77 -4.15 23.22
C ASN A 157 10.44 -3.50 23.60
N VAL A 158 9.37 -4.29 23.53
CA VAL A 158 7.99 -3.85 23.63
C VAL A 158 7.51 -3.93 25.08
N PHE A 159 6.74 -2.93 25.50
CA PHE A 159 6.05 -2.88 26.79
C PHE A 159 4.58 -2.58 26.54
N ILE A 160 3.69 -3.19 27.31
CA ILE A 160 2.28 -2.81 27.31
C ILE A 160 2.15 -1.58 28.21
N SER A 161 1.87 -0.42 27.62
CA SER A 161 1.75 0.86 28.33
C SER A 161 0.32 1.13 28.81
N ASN A 162 -0.68 0.54 28.15
CA ASN A 162 -2.07 0.61 28.55
C ASN A 162 -2.80 -0.70 28.21
N TYR A 163 -3.70 -1.10 29.09
CA TYR A 163 -4.65 -2.19 28.88
C TYR A 163 -5.99 -1.80 29.50
N SER A 164 -7.04 -1.80 28.69
CA SER A 164 -8.43 -1.57 29.11
C SER A 164 -9.37 -2.40 28.26
N PHE A 165 -10.56 -2.69 28.76
CA PHE A 165 -11.61 -3.34 27.96
C PHE A 165 -12.98 -2.77 28.30
N ASP A 166 -13.87 -2.80 27.31
CA ASP A 166 -15.29 -2.52 27.43
C ASP A 166 -16.06 -3.70 26.82
N ASP A 167 -16.92 -4.32 27.62
CA ASP A 167 -17.47 -5.65 27.38
C ASP A 167 -16.42 -6.69 26.93
N THR A 168 -16.37 -6.98 25.63
CA THR A 168 -15.46 -7.95 25.01
C THR A 168 -14.45 -7.29 24.06
N VAL A 169 -14.43 -5.96 24.00
CA VAL A 169 -13.51 -5.19 23.16
C VAL A 169 -12.38 -4.66 24.03
N GLU A 170 -11.15 -5.08 23.76
CA GLU A 170 -9.95 -4.62 24.43
C GLU A 170 -9.29 -3.50 23.64
N SER A 171 -8.74 -2.52 24.35
CA SER A 171 -7.93 -1.42 23.83
C SER A 171 -6.57 -1.43 24.52
N ILE A 172 -5.51 -1.61 23.73
CA ILE A 172 -4.15 -1.89 24.21
C ILE A 172 -3.19 -0.92 23.54
N SER A 173 -2.24 -0.39 24.31
CA SER A 173 -1.16 0.45 23.78
C SER A 173 0.19 -0.17 24.06
N LEU A 174 1.08 -0.12 23.07
CA LEU A 174 2.44 -0.63 23.12
C LEU A 174 3.43 0.53 23.07
N ALA A 175 4.30 0.60 24.07
CA ALA A 175 5.56 1.31 24.00
C ALA A 175 6.66 0.37 23.44
N TYR A 176 7.65 0.93 22.77
CA TYR A 176 8.69 0.13 22.10
C TYR A 176 10.00 0.90 22.00
N GLY A 177 11.11 0.18 21.90
CA GLY A 177 12.42 0.78 21.70
C GLY A 177 12.73 1.06 20.23
N ILE A 178 12.41 0.13 19.33
CA ILE A 178 12.65 0.27 17.89
C ILE A 178 11.37 -0.04 17.15
N ILE A 179 11.07 0.75 16.13
CA ILE A 179 10.00 0.50 15.16
C ILE A 179 10.59 0.33 13.76
N SER A 180 10.25 -0.77 13.10
CA SER A 180 10.55 -1.05 11.70
C SER A 180 9.26 -1.16 10.91
N ILE A 181 9.16 -0.43 9.80
CA ILE A 181 7.97 -0.42 8.94
C ILE A 181 8.39 -0.85 7.55
N GLY A 182 7.65 -1.79 6.97
CA GLY A 182 7.83 -2.29 5.62
C GLY A 182 6.54 -2.21 4.82
N TYR A 183 6.59 -1.69 3.61
CA TYR A 183 5.45 -1.54 2.72
C TYR A 183 5.78 -2.02 1.30
N SER A 184 4.83 -2.72 0.69
CA SER A 184 4.88 -3.14 -0.71
C SER A 184 3.60 -2.70 -1.41
N SER A 185 3.73 -1.85 -2.42
CA SER A 185 2.58 -1.48 -3.25
C SER A 185 2.17 -2.65 -4.15
N GLN A 186 0.88 -2.73 -4.46
CA GLN A 186 0.34 -3.77 -5.33
C GLN A 186 0.28 -3.26 -6.78
N LYS A 187 0.71 -4.09 -7.73
CA LYS A 187 0.62 -3.85 -9.16
C LYS A 187 -0.81 -4.14 -9.68
N PRO A 188 -1.16 -3.65 -10.88
CA PRO A 188 -2.45 -3.96 -11.50
C PRO A 188 -2.71 -5.45 -11.73
N ASP A 189 -1.64 -6.25 -11.89
CA ASP A 189 -1.72 -7.71 -12.04
C ASP A 189 -1.95 -8.47 -10.71
N GLY A 190 -2.07 -7.74 -9.60
CA GLY A 190 -2.28 -8.28 -8.25
C GLY A 190 -0.99 -8.65 -7.51
N THR A 191 0.18 -8.66 -8.17
CA THR A 191 1.48 -8.94 -7.53
C THR A 191 2.00 -7.74 -6.73
N LEU A 192 2.97 -7.96 -5.84
CA LEU A 192 3.59 -6.88 -5.06
C LEU A 192 4.84 -6.33 -5.77
N ASN A 193 5.06 -5.03 -5.61
CA ASN A 193 6.35 -4.40 -5.87
C ASN A 193 7.38 -4.76 -4.79
N ALA A 194 8.64 -4.38 -5.03
CA ALA A 194 9.70 -4.58 -4.05
C ALA A 194 9.38 -3.89 -2.72
N LEU A 195 9.69 -4.58 -1.62
CA LEU A 195 9.48 -4.08 -0.26
C LEU A 195 10.36 -2.85 0.00
N VAL A 196 9.73 -1.72 0.34
CA VAL A 196 10.40 -0.55 0.90
C VAL A 196 10.33 -0.63 2.41
N LYS A 197 11.44 -0.38 3.11
CA LYS A 197 11.51 -0.50 4.57
C LYS A 197 12.37 0.57 5.21
N SER A 198 11.95 1.00 6.39
CA SER A 198 12.63 2.00 7.22
C SER A 198 12.49 1.63 8.69
N ALA A 199 13.39 2.12 9.54
CA ALA A 199 13.29 1.91 10.98
C ALA A 199 13.89 3.06 11.78
N TRP A 200 13.40 3.19 13.00
CA TRP A 200 13.79 4.24 13.95
C TRP A 200 13.98 3.65 15.34
N ASP A 201 15.08 4.01 15.99
CA ASP A 201 15.36 3.72 17.40
C ASP A 201 14.84 4.90 18.23
N VAL A 202 13.71 4.70 18.91
CA VAL A 202 13.05 5.69 19.77
C VAL A 202 13.89 5.96 21.02
N THR A 203 14.67 4.99 21.48
CA THR A 203 15.54 5.17 22.66
C THR A 203 16.75 6.04 22.37
N LYS A 204 17.25 6.02 21.12
CA LYS A 204 18.41 6.81 20.68
C LYS A 204 18.03 8.03 19.85
N MET A 205 16.78 8.14 19.42
CA MET A 205 16.29 9.15 18.50
C MET A 205 17.11 9.21 17.21
N ALA A 206 17.32 8.04 16.58
CA ALA A 206 18.14 7.90 15.38
C ALA A 206 17.62 6.81 14.43
N PRO A 207 18.01 6.83 13.13
CA PRO A 207 17.73 5.74 12.21
C PRO A 207 18.28 4.40 12.73
N ALA A 208 17.52 3.33 12.51
CA ALA A 208 17.91 1.97 12.87
C ALA A 208 17.97 1.07 11.62
N THR A 209 18.61 -0.10 11.76
CA THR A 209 18.57 -1.13 10.71
C THR A 209 17.17 -1.74 10.66
N PRO A 210 16.45 -1.70 9.53
CA PRO A 210 15.09 -2.22 9.45
C PRO A 210 15.04 -3.75 9.55
N VAL A 211 14.24 -4.24 10.49
CA VAL A 211 13.94 -5.66 10.70
C VAL A 211 12.49 -5.91 10.31
N ILE A 212 12.28 -6.65 9.21
CA ILE A 212 10.94 -7.06 8.76
C ILE A 212 10.96 -8.59 8.64
N PRO A 213 10.25 -9.31 9.52
CA PRO A 213 10.16 -10.77 9.48
C PRO A 213 9.22 -11.28 8.38
#